data_AF-A0A853GKX4-F1
#
_entry.id   AF-A0A853GKX4-F1
#
_cell.length_a   1.000
_cell.length_b   1.000
_cell.length_c   1.000
_cell.angle_alpha   90.00
_cell.angle_beta   90.00
_cell.angle_gamma   90.00
#
_symmetry.space_group_name_H-M   'P 1'
#
loop_
_entity.id
_entity.type
_entity.pdbx_description
1 polymer ?
#
loop_
_entity_poly.entity_id
_entity_poly.type
_entity_poly.pdbx_seq_one_letter_code
_entity_poly.pdbx_strand_id
1 'polypeptide(L)'
;MMALAFTRLLPAAALLAASATAAGAGIRIPNGPGSNIVYSKCQACHDLQYVNDAKGLLPAQWEAVVASMKDYGLELSDQDKSKVIEYLTTYLGPNPPPAEVATPVANVDGATVWQQNCAACHGAQGKGQTGYFPPLAGNSDLFKDQAFPVLVVLHGISGPLTAKGQQFNGSMPALDHLSDAEIAAVVNFIRGAWGNETETSKIKPVMPELVAQKREQALSPTQVNALRGQ
;
A
#
# COMPACT_ATOMS: atom_id res chain seq x y z
N MET A 1 -70.70 -24.78 20.49
CA MET A 1 -69.24 -24.71 20.72
C MET A 1 -68.54 -25.38 19.55
N MET A 2 -67.96 -24.61 18.62
CA MET A 2 -66.88 -25.06 17.73
C MET A 2 -66.31 -23.81 17.05
N ALA A 3 -65.17 -23.35 17.55
CA ALA A 3 -64.39 -22.27 16.95
C ALA A 3 -63.41 -22.90 15.95
N LEU A 4 -63.51 -22.49 14.68
CA LEU A 4 -62.56 -22.86 13.62
C LEU A 4 -61.39 -21.87 13.64
N ALA A 5 -60.19 -22.38 13.92
CA ALA A 5 -58.95 -21.61 13.91
C ALA A 5 -58.44 -21.40 12.48
N PHE A 6 -58.13 -20.13 12.16
CA PHE A 6 -57.49 -19.72 10.91
C PHE A 6 -55.99 -19.98 10.96
N THR A 7 -55.49 -20.91 10.14
CA THR A 7 -54.06 -21.10 9.89
C THR A 7 -53.61 -20.13 8.78
N ARG A 8 -52.84 -19.11 9.14
CA ARG A 8 -52.14 -18.23 8.18
C ARG A 8 -50.85 -18.91 7.72
N LEU A 9 -50.75 -19.23 6.43
CA LEU A 9 -49.49 -19.60 5.76
C LEU A 9 -48.73 -18.33 5.36
N LEU A 10 -47.49 -18.19 5.84
CA LEU A 10 -46.52 -17.21 5.35
C LEU A 10 -45.67 -17.85 4.24
N PRO A 11 -45.43 -17.19 3.09
CA PRO A 11 -44.54 -17.71 2.06
C PRO A 11 -43.08 -17.44 2.46
N ALA A 12 -42.25 -18.49 2.44
CA ALA A 12 -40.80 -18.37 2.63
C ALA A 12 -40.16 -17.74 1.38
N ALA A 13 -39.61 -16.54 1.52
CA ALA A 13 -38.75 -15.93 0.50
C ALA A 13 -37.37 -16.59 0.56
N ALA A 14 -37.02 -17.34 -0.48
CA ALA A 14 -35.69 -17.89 -0.67
C ALA A 14 -34.71 -16.80 -1.14
N LEU A 15 -33.83 -16.35 -0.24
CA LEU A 15 -32.67 -15.52 -0.58
C LEU A 15 -31.60 -16.41 -1.22
N LEU A 16 -31.41 -16.28 -2.53
CA LEU A 16 -30.20 -16.77 -3.20
C LEU A 16 -29.05 -15.80 -2.88
N ALA A 17 -28.14 -16.22 -2.00
CA ALA A 17 -26.87 -15.54 -1.81
C ALA A 17 -25.91 -15.95 -2.95
N ALA A 18 -25.59 -15.01 -3.85
CA ALA A 18 -24.51 -15.17 -4.81
C ALA A 18 -23.17 -15.08 -4.07
N SER A 19 -22.43 -16.19 -4.01
CA SER A 19 -21.06 -16.21 -3.47
C SER A 19 -20.11 -15.65 -4.54
N ALA A 20 -19.68 -14.41 -4.37
CA ALA A 20 -18.57 -13.87 -5.16
C ALA A 20 -17.27 -14.52 -4.65
N THR A 21 -16.69 -15.44 -5.43
CA THR A 21 -15.33 -15.90 -5.21
C THR A 21 -14.37 -14.78 -5.62
N ALA A 22 -13.78 -14.11 -4.63
CA ALA A 22 -12.66 -13.20 -4.84
C ALA A 22 -11.41 -14.02 -5.20
N ALA A 23 -11.17 -14.25 -6.49
CA ALA A 23 -9.92 -14.82 -6.98
C ALA A 23 -8.96 -13.68 -7.32
N GLY A 24 -7.79 -13.65 -6.66
CA GLY A 24 -6.64 -12.84 -7.07
C GLY A 24 -6.12 -11.81 -6.06
N ALA A 25 -6.03 -12.13 -4.78
CA ALA A 25 -5.08 -11.45 -3.90
C ALA A 25 -3.92 -12.43 -3.65
N GLY A 26 -2.75 -12.17 -4.22
CA GLY A 26 -1.55 -12.96 -3.94
C GLY A 26 -1.29 -13.02 -2.43
N ILE A 27 -0.61 -14.07 -1.97
CA ILE A 27 -0.31 -14.24 -0.54
C ILE A 27 0.54 -13.08 -0.05
N ARG A 28 0.02 -12.35 0.95
CA ARG A 28 0.64 -11.16 1.53
C ARG A 28 1.19 -11.45 2.92
N ILE A 29 2.34 -10.88 3.21
CA ILE A 29 2.95 -10.85 4.54
C ILE A 29 2.53 -9.55 5.27
N PRO A 30 2.50 -9.51 6.61
CA PRO A 30 2.07 -8.34 7.37
C PRO A 30 2.88 -7.09 7.03
N ASN A 31 2.24 -5.93 7.01
CA ASN A 31 2.96 -4.67 6.80
C ASN A 31 3.81 -4.33 8.04
N GLY A 32 4.98 -3.73 7.82
CA GLY A 32 5.88 -3.31 8.89
C GLY A 32 7.25 -2.84 8.36
N PRO A 33 8.08 -2.18 9.19
CA PRO A 33 9.45 -1.81 8.82
C PRO A 33 10.22 -3.03 8.30
N GLY A 34 10.86 -2.91 7.13
CA GLY A 34 11.61 -4.00 6.49
C GLY A 34 10.80 -4.93 5.59
N SER A 35 9.46 -4.90 5.64
CA SER A 35 8.59 -5.69 4.74
C SER A 35 8.85 -5.41 3.26
N ASN A 36 9.17 -4.17 2.91
CA ASN A 36 9.47 -3.74 1.54
C ASN A 36 10.71 -4.38 0.94
N ILE A 37 11.72 -4.63 1.78
CA ILE A 37 12.92 -5.36 1.36
C ILE A 37 12.54 -6.80 1.07
N VAL A 38 11.67 -7.42 1.87
CA VAL A 38 11.16 -8.78 1.62
C VAL A 38 10.35 -8.84 0.32
N TYR A 39 9.42 -7.90 0.09
CA TYR A 39 8.67 -7.82 -1.17
C TYR A 39 9.61 -7.64 -2.38
N SER A 40 10.56 -6.71 -2.32
CA SER A 40 11.43 -6.41 -3.47
C SER A 40 12.50 -7.47 -3.73
N LYS A 41 13.08 -8.07 -2.68
CA LYS A 41 14.22 -8.99 -2.80
C LYS A 41 13.81 -10.44 -2.84
N CYS A 42 12.82 -10.85 -2.04
CA CYS A 42 12.41 -12.25 -1.94
C CYS A 42 11.38 -12.61 -3.02
N GLN A 43 10.45 -11.70 -3.33
CA GLN A 43 9.43 -11.96 -4.36
C GLN A 43 10.01 -11.99 -5.79
N ALA A 44 11.26 -11.55 -5.96
CA ALA A 44 11.95 -11.59 -7.24
C ALA A 44 12.16 -13.03 -7.78
N CYS A 45 12.20 -14.03 -6.90
CA CYS A 45 12.48 -15.42 -7.27
C CYS A 45 11.30 -16.37 -7.04
N HIS A 46 10.51 -16.18 -5.97
CA HIS A 46 9.35 -17.01 -5.65
C HIS A 46 8.25 -16.19 -4.96
N ASP A 47 7.02 -16.68 -4.92
CA ASP A 47 5.96 -16.00 -4.16
C ASP A 47 6.23 -16.01 -2.63
N LEU A 48 5.51 -15.20 -1.88
CA LEU A 48 5.73 -15.08 -0.44
C LEU A 48 5.04 -16.19 0.39
N GLN A 49 4.51 -17.25 -0.25
CA GLN A 49 3.88 -18.36 0.48
C GLN A 49 4.88 -19.05 1.40
N TYR A 50 6.11 -19.31 0.93
CA TYR A 50 7.15 -19.92 1.76
C TYR A 50 7.48 -19.09 3.01
N VAL A 51 7.45 -17.76 2.88
CA VAL A 51 7.68 -16.84 4.01
C VAL A 51 6.51 -16.91 4.99
N ASN A 52 5.28 -17.00 4.47
CA ASN A 52 4.08 -17.12 5.28
C ASN A 52 3.96 -18.49 5.97
N ASP A 53 4.41 -19.57 5.32
CA ASP A 53 4.42 -20.93 5.88
C ASP A 53 5.46 -21.09 6.98
N ALA A 54 6.55 -20.31 6.92
CA ALA A 54 7.61 -20.29 7.92
C ALA A 54 7.29 -19.39 9.14
N LYS A 55 6.04 -18.96 9.32
CA LYS A 55 5.61 -18.22 10.51
C LYS A 55 5.93 -18.99 11.80
N GLY A 56 6.38 -18.26 12.83
CA GLY A 56 6.72 -18.81 14.14
C GLY A 56 8.21 -19.12 14.33
N LEU A 57 9.04 -19.00 13.30
CA LEU A 57 10.48 -19.22 13.42
C LEU A 57 11.15 -18.19 14.34
N LEU A 58 12.18 -18.66 15.05
CA LEU A 58 13.05 -17.85 15.91
C LEU A 58 14.08 -17.07 15.06
N PRO A 59 14.68 -15.99 15.61
CA PRO A 59 15.64 -15.15 14.86
C PRO A 59 16.76 -15.93 14.18
N ALA A 60 17.40 -16.86 14.91
CA ALA A 60 18.49 -17.68 14.37
C ALA A 60 18.03 -18.62 13.24
N GLN A 61 16.76 -19.05 13.26
CA GLN A 61 16.19 -19.89 12.21
C GLN A 61 15.89 -19.05 10.96
N TRP A 62 15.35 -17.84 11.13
CA TRP A 62 15.19 -16.89 10.03
C TRP A 62 16.53 -16.52 9.38
N GLU A 63 17.58 -16.30 10.19
CA GLU A 63 18.92 -16.03 9.68
C GLU A 63 19.44 -17.18 8.82
N ALA A 64 19.26 -18.43 9.26
CA ALA A 64 19.67 -19.61 8.50
C ALA A 64 18.89 -19.73 7.18
N VAL A 65 17.58 -19.50 7.19
CA VAL A 65 16.74 -19.51 5.98
C VAL A 65 17.22 -18.46 4.98
N VAL A 66 17.33 -17.19 5.39
CA VAL A 66 17.78 -16.09 4.52
C VAL A 66 19.23 -16.32 4.04
N ALA A 67 20.10 -16.87 4.88
CA ALA A 67 21.47 -17.19 4.48
C ALA A 67 21.52 -18.29 3.42
N SER A 68 20.67 -19.32 3.51
CA SER A 68 20.60 -20.40 2.52
C SER A 68 20.21 -19.92 1.12
N MET A 69 19.45 -18.81 1.04
CA MET A 69 19.02 -18.24 -0.23
C MET A 69 20.17 -17.58 -1.01
N LYS A 70 21.30 -17.28 -0.35
CA LYS A 70 22.49 -16.73 -1.02
C LYS A 70 23.06 -17.69 -2.06
N ASP A 71 23.00 -18.99 -1.79
CA ASP A 71 23.44 -20.04 -2.72
C ASP A 71 22.60 -20.05 -4.02
N TYR A 72 21.40 -19.48 -3.96
CA TYR A 72 20.47 -19.32 -5.09
C TYR A 72 20.48 -17.90 -5.68
N GLY A 73 21.45 -17.06 -5.29
CA GLY A 73 21.66 -15.74 -5.88
C GLY A 73 20.97 -14.57 -5.17
N LEU A 74 20.43 -14.78 -3.95
CA LEU A 74 19.93 -13.65 -3.15
C LEU A 74 21.08 -12.75 -2.71
N GLU A 75 21.05 -11.49 -3.14
CA GLU A 75 21.98 -10.45 -2.70
C GLU A 75 21.30 -9.42 -1.79
N LEU A 76 21.75 -9.36 -0.54
CA LEU A 76 21.35 -8.37 0.46
C LEU A 76 22.60 -7.70 1.04
N SER A 77 22.55 -6.37 1.20
CA SER A 77 23.54 -5.66 2.02
C SER A 77 23.43 -6.09 3.48
N ASP A 78 24.46 -5.88 4.29
CA ASP A 78 24.40 -6.21 5.73
C ASP A 78 23.28 -5.43 6.44
N GLN A 79 23.03 -4.19 6.02
CA GLN A 79 21.93 -3.37 6.54
C GLN A 79 20.57 -3.96 6.15
N ASP A 80 20.40 -4.39 4.91
CA ASP A 80 19.14 -4.99 4.45
C ASP A 80 18.89 -6.33 5.11
N LYS A 81 19.93 -7.15 5.28
CA LYS A 81 19.84 -8.42 6.01
C LYS A 81 19.32 -8.18 7.43
N SER A 82 19.90 -7.23 8.17
CA SER A 82 19.45 -6.91 9.53
C SER A 82 17.98 -6.49 9.57
N LYS A 83 17.55 -5.60 8.66
CA LYS A 83 16.15 -5.15 8.57
C LYS A 83 15.19 -6.28 8.21
N VAL A 84 15.58 -7.19 7.32
CA VAL A 84 14.78 -8.36 6.95
C VAL A 84 14.62 -9.30 8.15
N ILE A 85 15.69 -9.62 8.87
CA ILE A 85 15.62 -10.51 10.04
C ILE A 85 14.80 -9.91 11.17
N GLU A 86 14.93 -8.61 11.41
CA GLU A 86 14.12 -7.86 12.38
C GLU A 86 12.64 -7.92 12.01
N TYR A 87 12.30 -7.67 10.74
CA TYR A 87 10.94 -7.77 10.23
C TYR A 87 10.36 -9.19 10.39
N LEU A 88 11.07 -10.21 9.88
CA LEU A 88 10.62 -11.61 9.91
C LEU A 88 10.41 -12.08 11.35
N THR A 89 11.29 -11.69 12.27
CA THR A 89 11.16 -12.01 13.69
C THR A 89 9.95 -11.30 14.32
N THR A 90 9.77 -10.01 14.03
CA THR A 90 8.76 -9.18 14.70
C THR A 90 7.35 -9.49 14.20
N TYR A 91 7.18 -9.65 12.90
CA TYR A 91 5.86 -9.76 12.27
C TYR A 91 5.49 -11.19 11.87
N LEU A 92 6.48 -12.08 11.77
CA LEU A 92 6.29 -13.49 11.39
C LEU A 92 6.94 -14.45 12.40
N GLY A 93 7.42 -13.97 13.55
CA GLY A 93 7.93 -14.82 14.63
C GLY A 93 6.82 -15.44 15.49
N PRO A 94 7.18 -16.10 16.61
CA PRO A 94 6.21 -16.82 17.45
C PRO A 94 5.23 -15.91 18.19
N ASN A 95 5.57 -14.63 18.38
CA ASN A 95 4.75 -13.66 19.11
C ASN A 95 4.60 -12.37 18.29
N PRO A 96 3.85 -12.40 17.16
CA PRO A 96 3.64 -11.20 16.37
C PRO A 96 2.74 -10.22 17.10
N PRO A 97 2.87 -8.90 16.85
CA PRO A 97 1.89 -7.94 17.34
C PRO A 97 0.50 -8.28 16.78
N PRO A 98 -0.59 -7.94 17.51
CA PRO A 98 -1.95 -8.06 16.97
C PRO A 98 -2.03 -7.42 15.58
N ALA A 99 -2.82 -7.99 14.67
CA ALA A 99 -2.91 -7.52 13.28
C ALA A 99 -3.31 -6.03 13.14
N GLU A 100 -3.99 -5.47 14.16
CA GLU A 100 -4.34 -4.04 14.26
C GLU A 100 -3.24 -3.15 14.88
N VAL A 101 -2.20 -3.74 15.50
CA VAL A 101 -1.14 -3.05 16.26
C VAL A 101 0.25 -3.26 15.63
N ALA A 102 0.28 -3.66 14.35
CA ALA A 102 1.50 -3.69 13.55
C ALA A 102 2.01 -2.28 13.17
N THR A 103 2.06 -1.33 14.10
CA THR A 103 2.83 -0.07 13.99
C THR A 103 3.34 0.37 15.36
N PRO A 104 4.66 0.48 15.50
CA PRO A 104 5.25 1.81 15.54
C PRO A 104 5.89 2.15 14.20
N VAL A 105 5.73 3.40 13.79
CA VAL A 105 6.48 4.05 12.71
C VAL A 105 7.98 4.02 13.07
N ALA A 106 8.68 2.92 12.82
CA ALA A 106 10.13 3.00 12.72
C ALA A 106 10.39 3.80 11.44
N ASN A 107 10.91 5.02 11.59
CA ASN A 107 11.10 6.06 10.56
C ASN A 107 11.31 5.51 9.15
N VAL A 108 10.23 5.27 8.42
CA VAL A 108 10.32 5.00 6.98
C VAL A 108 10.67 6.33 6.34
N ASP A 109 11.86 6.41 5.76
CA ASP A 109 12.30 7.61 5.09
C ASP A 109 11.55 7.77 3.75
N GLY A 110 10.54 8.64 3.75
CA GLY A 110 9.76 8.95 2.56
C GLY A 110 10.59 9.51 1.42
N ALA A 111 11.75 10.14 1.70
CA ALA A 111 12.67 10.60 0.66
C ALA A 111 13.33 9.42 -0.06
N THR A 112 13.75 8.38 0.69
CA THR A 112 14.28 7.14 0.10
C THR A 112 13.22 6.43 -0.74
N VAL A 113 11.98 6.31 -0.23
CA VAL A 113 10.86 5.72 -1.00
C VAL A 113 10.61 6.49 -2.30
N TRP A 114 10.65 7.83 -2.24
CA TRP A 114 10.53 8.69 -3.42
C TRP A 114 11.61 8.41 -4.47
N GLN A 115 12.88 8.36 -4.07
CA GLN A 115 13.99 8.14 -4.99
C GLN A 115 13.90 6.78 -5.69
N GLN A 116 13.48 5.75 -4.96
CA GLN A 116 13.41 4.38 -5.48
C GLN A 116 12.21 4.14 -6.39
N ASN A 117 11.07 4.79 -6.12
CA ASN A 117 9.79 4.40 -6.73
C ASN A 117 9.15 5.48 -7.61
N CYS A 118 9.48 6.77 -7.41
CA CYS A 118 8.74 7.88 -8.00
C CYS A 118 9.61 8.80 -8.85
N ALA A 119 10.86 9.03 -8.42
CA ALA A 119 11.76 10.01 -9.01
C ALA A 119 12.12 9.73 -10.48
N ALA A 120 12.07 8.47 -10.93
CA ALA A 120 12.32 8.11 -12.32
C ALA A 120 11.35 8.77 -13.31
N CYS A 121 10.11 9.03 -12.89
CA CYS A 121 9.08 9.68 -13.72
C CYS A 121 8.84 11.13 -13.29
N HIS A 122 8.69 11.37 -11.98
CA HIS A 122 8.37 12.71 -11.48
C HIS A 122 9.61 13.60 -11.26
N GLY A 123 10.80 13.06 -11.48
CA GLY A 123 12.09 13.73 -11.28
C GLY A 123 12.49 13.83 -9.81
N ALA A 124 13.79 13.97 -9.54
CA ALA A 124 14.32 14.03 -8.17
C ALA A 124 13.71 15.17 -7.32
N GLN A 125 13.21 16.24 -7.96
CA GLN A 125 12.61 17.41 -7.32
C GLN A 125 11.08 17.51 -7.52
N GLY A 126 10.41 16.44 -7.95
CA GLY A 126 8.95 16.42 -8.13
C GLY A 126 8.42 17.39 -9.20
N LYS A 127 9.27 17.88 -10.10
CA LYS A 127 8.89 18.83 -11.17
C LYS A 127 8.13 18.17 -12.31
N GLY A 128 8.15 16.84 -12.39
CA GLY A 128 7.60 16.10 -13.51
C GLY A 128 8.29 16.44 -14.82
N GLN A 129 7.60 16.12 -15.92
CA GLN A 129 8.02 16.44 -17.28
C GLN A 129 6.80 16.94 -18.03
N THR A 130 6.87 18.17 -18.55
CA THR A 130 5.79 18.81 -19.30
C THR A 130 5.22 17.87 -20.37
N GLY A 131 3.89 17.66 -20.34
CA GLY A 131 3.17 16.81 -21.29
C GLY A 131 3.18 15.32 -21.00
N TYR A 132 4.02 14.83 -20.06
CA TYR A 132 4.15 13.41 -19.74
C TYR A 132 3.85 13.11 -18.27
N PHE A 133 4.59 13.72 -17.35
CA PHE A 133 4.47 13.48 -15.91
C PHE A 133 4.09 14.76 -15.18
N PRO A 134 2.98 14.77 -14.42
CA PRO A 134 2.53 15.99 -13.75
C PRO A 134 3.49 16.42 -12.64
N PRO A 135 3.65 17.73 -12.41
CA PRO A 135 4.41 18.25 -11.29
C PRO A 135 3.70 17.95 -9.97
N LEU A 136 4.46 17.48 -8.99
CA LEU A 136 4.05 17.38 -7.59
C LEU A 136 4.57 18.56 -6.77
N ALA A 137 5.66 19.20 -7.21
CA ALA A 137 6.22 20.39 -6.58
C ALA A 137 5.31 21.63 -6.71
N GLY A 138 5.00 22.25 -5.58
CA GLY A 138 4.06 23.37 -5.48
C GLY A 138 2.69 23.06 -6.05
N ASN A 139 2.21 21.81 -5.87
CA ASN A 139 0.90 21.38 -6.36
C ASN A 139 -0.10 21.31 -5.20
N SER A 140 -0.92 22.35 -5.07
CA SER A 140 -1.92 22.44 -4.00
C SER A 140 -3.02 21.38 -4.06
N ASP A 141 -3.20 20.70 -5.20
CA ASP A 141 -4.19 19.62 -5.32
C ASP A 141 -3.88 18.43 -4.39
N LEU A 142 -2.61 18.27 -3.98
CA LEU A 142 -2.19 17.25 -3.02
C LEU A 142 -2.82 17.41 -1.63
N PHE A 143 -3.44 18.55 -1.36
CA PHE A 143 -3.98 18.94 -0.05
C PHE A 143 -5.51 19.08 -0.05
N LYS A 144 -6.18 18.80 -1.18
CA LYS A 144 -7.65 18.88 -1.27
C LYS A 144 -8.34 17.74 -0.56
N ASP A 145 -7.78 16.54 -0.66
CA ASP A 145 -8.28 15.34 0.01
C ASP A 145 -7.13 14.54 0.61
N GLN A 146 -7.36 13.96 1.78
CA GLN A 146 -6.34 13.24 2.52
C GLN A 146 -6.05 11.89 1.86
N ALA A 147 -7.08 11.24 1.33
CA ALA A 147 -7.03 9.89 0.80
C ALA A 147 -6.63 9.84 -0.68
N PHE A 148 -6.92 10.87 -1.47
CA PHE A 148 -6.75 10.84 -2.91
C PHE A 148 -5.30 10.52 -3.34
N PRO A 149 -4.24 11.18 -2.80
CA PRO A 149 -2.87 10.79 -3.11
C PRO A 149 -2.53 9.35 -2.71
N VAL A 150 -3.14 8.83 -1.64
CA VAL A 150 -3.00 7.44 -1.21
C VAL A 150 -3.63 6.49 -2.22
N LEU A 151 -4.82 6.81 -2.73
CA LEU A 151 -5.52 6.03 -3.76
C LEU A 151 -4.75 6.03 -5.08
N VAL A 152 -4.14 7.16 -5.47
CA VAL A 152 -3.28 7.24 -6.66
C VAL A 152 -2.08 6.30 -6.55
N VAL A 153 -1.42 6.23 -5.39
CA VAL A 153 -0.28 5.33 -5.18
C VAL A 153 -0.73 3.87 -5.14
N LEU A 154 -1.81 3.56 -4.41
CA LEU A 154 -2.30 2.20 -4.26
C LEU A 154 -2.84 1.59 -5.56
N HIS A 155 -3.61 2.37 -6.33
CA HIS A 155 -4.46 1.85 -7.40
C HIS A 155 -4.08 2.40 -8.78
N GLY A 156 -3.08 3.28 -8.84
CA GLY A 156 -2.70 3.98 -10.05
C GLY A 156 -3.71 5.07 -10.44
N ILE A 157 -3.41 5.78 -11.52
CA ILE A 157 -4.34 6.76 -12.11
C ILE A 157 -4.19 6.77 -13.63
N SER A 158 -5.30 6.88 -14.36
CA SER A 158 -5.26 6.97 -15.83
C SER A 158 -6.28 7.93 -16.41
N GLY A 159 -5.97 8.45 -17.60
CA GLY A 159 -6.84 9.31 -18.38
C GLY A 159 -6.49 10.80 -18.24
N PRO A 160 -7.35 11.68 -18.78
CA PRO A 160 -7.09 13.11 -18.81
C PRO A 160 -7.13 13.69 -17.39
N LEU A 161 -6.15 14.53 -17.06
CA LEU A 161 -6.11 15.32 -15.83
C LEU A 161 -5.42 16.67 -16.05
N THR A 162 -5.69 17.62 -15.16
CA THR A 162 -5.10 18.97 -15.23
C THR A 162 -4.34 19.28 -13.95
N ALA A 163 -3.01 19.33 -13.98
CA ALA A 163 -2.19 19.72 -12.83
C ALA A 163 -1.52 21.07 -13.09
N LYS A 164 -1.65 22.01 -12.15
CA LYS A 164 -1.13 23.39 -12.26
C LYS A 164 -1.47 24.08 -13.60
N GLY A 165 -2.69 23.89 -14.08
CA GLY A 165 -3.19 24.47 -15.34
C GLY A 165 -2.68 23.79 -16.62
N GLN A 166 -1.86 22.75 -16.52
CA GLN A 166 -1.39 21.95 -17.66
C GLN A 166 -2.19 20.66 -17.79
N GLN A 167 -2.53 20.28 -19.02
CA GLN A 167 -3.21 19.02 -19.30
C GLN A 167 -2.22 17.87 -19.46
N PHE A 168 -2.60 16.71 -18.93
CA PHE A 168 -1.89 15.45 -19.04
C PHE A 168 -2.90 14.37 -19.41
N ASN A 169 -2.46 13.39 -20.20
CA ASN A 169 -3.26 12.22 -20.53
C ASN A 169 -2.33 11.00 -20.56
N GLY A 170 -2.12 10.41 -19.39
CA GLY A 170 -1.17 9.33 -19.19
C GLY A 170 -1.72 8.28 -18.24
N SER A 171 -0.85 7.35 -17.86
CA SER A 171 -1.16 6.32 -16.87
C SER A 171 -0.01 6.20 -15.89
N MET A 172 -0.32 6.27 -14.60
CA MET A 172 0.57 5.89 -13.52
C MET A 172 0.15 4.49 -13.03
N PRO A 173 1.07 3.50 -13.02
CA PRO A 173 0.76 2.18 -12.50
C PRO A 173 0.51 2.21 -10.99
N ALA A 174 -0.20 1.20 -10.48
CA ALA A 174 -0.31 0.95 -9.06
C ALA A 174 1.06 0.58 -8.46
N LEU A 175 1.34 1.10 -7.27
CA LEU A 175 2.52 0.76 -6.46
C LEU A 175 2.08 0.02 -5.19
N ASP A 176 1.14 -0.93 -5.35
CA ASP A 176 0.52 -1.66 -4.24
C ASP A 176 1.47 -2.67 -3.56
N HIS A 177 2.65 -2.90 -4.13
CA HIS A 177 3.75 -3.63 -3.50
C HIS A 177 4.42 -2.85 -2.35
N LEU A 178 4.26 -1.52 -2.31
CA LEU A 178 4.72 -0.72 -1.18
C LEU A 178 3.85 -0.99 0.04
N SER A 179 4.48 -1.07 1.21
CA SER A 179 3.79 -1.21 2.49
C SER A 179 2.96 0.05 2.83
N ASP A 180 2.00 -0.10 3.73
CA ASP A 180 1.18 1.02 4.19
C ASP A 180 2.01 2.15 4.82
N ALA A 181 3.09 1.79 5.52
CA ALA A 181 4.02 2.74 6.11
C ALA A 181 4.83 3.51 5.04
N GLU A 182 5.26 2.85 3.96
CA GLU A 182 5.97 3.52 2.85
C GLU A 182 5.08 4.45 2.07
N ILE A 183 3.84 4.05 1.77
CA ILE A 183 2.89 4.91 1.08
C ILE A 183 2.56 6.13 1.94
N ALA A 184 2.32 5.94 3.25
CA ALA A 184 2.12 7.05 4.17
C ALA A 184 3.35 7.98 4.21
N ALA A 185 4.55 7.42 4.33
CA ALA A 185 5.80 8.16 4.38
C ALA A 185 6.06 8.96 3.10
N VAL A 186 5.91 8.36 1.91
CA VAL A 186 6.18 9.05 0.64
C VAL A 186 5.15 10.14 0.35
N VAL A 187 3.87 9.92 0.66
CA VAL A 187 2.84 10.95 0.51
C VAL A 187 3.12 12.13 1.44
N ASN A 188 3.51 11.88 2.68
CA ASN A 188 3.89 12.94 3.62
C ASN A 188 5.17 13.66 3.20
N PHE A 189 6.18 12.94 2.69
CA PHE A 189 7.40 13.54 2.14
C PHE A 189 7.10 14.47 0.96
N ILE A 190 6.28 14.03 -0.01
CA ILE A 190 5.87 14.85 -1.15
C ILE A 190 5.16 16.13 -0.67
N ARG A 191 4.29 16.03 0.33
CA ARG A 191 3.59 17.18 0.93
C ARG A 191 4.52 18.12 1.70
N GLY A 192 5.62 17.61 2.27
CA GLY A 192 6.60 18.41 2.99
C GLY A 192 7.75 18.96 2.13
N ALA A 193 7.75 18.72 0.82
CA ALA A 193 8.87 19.04 -0.06
C ALA A 193 8.50 20.06 -1.15
N TRP A 194 9.53 20.77 -1.64
CA TRP A 194 9.49 21.56 -2.88
C TRP A 194 8.40 22.65 -2.92
N GLY A 195 8.20 23.35 -1.80
CA GLY A 195 7.25 24.44 -1.68
C GLY A 195 5.83 23.99 -1.32
N ASN A 196 5.63 22.69 -1.04
CA ASN A 196 4.36 22.15 -0.57
C ASN A 196 4.21 22.31 0.95
N GLU A 197 5.30 22.52 1.69
CA GLU A 197 5.34 22.61 3.15
C GLU A 197 4.42 23.70 3.73
N THR A 198 4.17 24.77 2.96
CA THR A 198 3.27 25.88 3.34
C THR A 198 1.80 25.46 3.44
N GLU A 199 1.43 24.34 2.82
CA GLU A 199 0.07 23.81 2.77
C GLU A 199 -0.16 22.67 3.78
N THR A 200 0.91 22.13 4.39
CA THR A 200 0.86 20.96 5.29
C THR A 200 -0.05 21.14 6.49
N SER A 201 -0.18 22.37 7.01
CA SER A 201 -1.08 22.68 8.13
C SER A 201 -2.57 22.57 7.78
N LYS A 202 -2.93 22.53 6.49
CA LYS A 202 -4.32 22.46 6.02
C LYS A 202 -4.90 21.05 6.06
N ILE A 203 -4.06 20.03 6.20
CA ILE A 203 -4.49 18.64 6.13
C ILE A 203 -3.78 17.79 7.17
N LYS A 204 -4.47 16.75 7.66
CA LYS A 204 -3.86 15.78 8.55
C LYS A 204 -2.79 14.97 7.80
N PRO A 205 -1.66 14.64 8.44
CA PRO A 205 -0.68 13.69 7.90
C PRO A 205 -1.36 12.36 7.55
N VAL A 206 -0.84 11.67 6.53
CA VAL A 206 -1.28 10.31 6.20
C VAL A 206 -0.68 9.36 7.23
N MET A 207 -1.53 8.55 7.84
CA MET A 207 -1.11 7.48 8.74
C MET A 207 -1.23 6.12 8.03
N PRO A 208 -0.41 5.11 8.37
CA PRO A 208 -0.49 3.78 7.74
C PRO A 208 -1.88 3.16 7.81
N GLU A 209 -2.64 3.42 8.87
CA GLU A 209 -3.99 2.89 9.07
C GLU A 209 -4.98 3.44 8.02
N LEU A 210 -4.80 4.69 7.57
CA LEU A 210 -5.56 5.23 6.45
C LEU A 210 -5.23 4.49 5.16
N VAL A 211 -3.95 4.19 4.94
CA VAL A 211 -3.52 3.44 3.75
C VAL A 211 -4.11 2.03 3.76
N ALA A 212 -4.03 1.32 4.89
CA ALA A 212 -4.62 0.01 5.06
C ALA A 212 -6.13 0.03 4.71
N GLN A 213 -6.88 1.00 5.25
CA GLN A 213 -8.30 1.17 4.94
C GLN A 213 -8.55 1.39 3.44
N LYS A 214 -7.72 2.19 2.76
CA LYS A 214 -7.90 2.49 1.32
C LYS A 214 -7.44 1.35 0.41
N ARG A 215 -6.53 0.50 0.88
CA ARG A 215 -6.02 -0.67 0.14
C ARG A 215 -7.09 -1.73 -0.09
N GLU A 216 -8.06 -1.82 0.80
CA GLU A 216 -9.19 -2.77 0.67
C GLU A 216 -10.18 -2.39 -0.45
N GLN A 217 -10.06 -1.18 -1.01
CA GLN A 217 -10.95 -0.73 -2.07
C GLN A 217 -10.53 -1.27 -3.43
N ALA A 218 -11.45 -1.89 -4.16
CA ALA A 218 -11.22 -2.33 -5.54
C ALA A 218 -11.49 -1.18 -6.52
N LEU A 219 -10.52 -0.28 -6.70
CA LEU A 219 -10.61 0.83 -7.66
C LEU A 219 -9.73 0.58 -8.89
N SER A 220 -10.27 0.86 -10.06
CA SER A 220 -9.48 0.99 -11.28
C SER A 220 -8.79 2.37 -11.37
N PRO A 221 -7.68 2.48 -12.12
CA PRO A 221 -7.00 3.76 -12.33
C PRO A 221 -7.91 4.89 -12.86
N THR A 222 -8.94 4.55 -13.66
CA THR A 222 -9.92 5.54 -14.15
C THR A 222 -10.91 5.96 -13.07
N GLN A 223 -11.34 5.03 -12.20
CA GLN A 223 -12.17 5.36 -11.04
C GLN A 223 -11.42 6.25 -10.05
N VAL A 224 -10.12 6.01 -9.84
CA VAL A 224 -9.27 6.91 -9.04
C VAL A 224 -9.27 8.31 -9.64
N ASN A 225 -9.07 8.46 -10.95
CA ASN A 225 -9.09 9.77 -11.59
C ASN A 225 -10.44 10.51 -11.38
N ALA A 226 -11.56 9.79 -11.41
CA ALA A 226 -12.88 10.38 -11.17
C ALA A 226 -13.08 10.94 -9.74
N LEU A 227 -12.30 10.46 -8.76
CA LEU A 227 -12.33 10.95 -7.38
C LEU A 227 -11.55 12.27 -7.19
N ARG A 228 -10.84 12.73 -8.21
CA ARG A 228 -9.99 13.91 -8.11
C ARG A 228 -10.80 15.18 -7.85
N GLY A 229 -10.56 15.81 -6.71
CA GLY A 229 -11.18 17.08 -6.34
C GLY A 229 -12.60 16.99 -5.78
N GLN A 230 -13.05 15.76 -5.46
CA GLN A 230 -14.14 15.52 -4.53
C GLN A 230 -13.65 15.76 -3.09
#